data_AF-A0A3Q9IRH2-F1
#
_entry.id   AF-A0A3Q9IRH2-F1
#
_cell.length_a   1.000
_cell.length_b   1.000
_cell.length_c   1.000
_cell.angle_alpha   90.00
_cell.angle_beta   90.00
_cell.angle_gamma   90.00
#
_symmetry.space_group_name_H-M   'P 1'
#
loop_
_entity.id
_entity.type
_entity.pdbx_description
1 polymer ?
#
loop_
_entity_poly.entity_id
_entity_poly.type
_entity_poly.pdbx_seq_one_letter_code
_entity_poly.pdbx_strand_id
1 'polypeptide(L)'
;MCVMNRLYVKMIGMFFFILFCGGRMQAQFKMMPMPAANGQALSALTEEVIEGWRPFSITKDDDFDAILKHKAEIEKNILSKDTKDKSAAFANAVWAMREAVFYYRDNQSAEVNRKGIQKLLKGMNLKDFTTLHSFEFNVDAYYNAKALAVGITPAQVFGDKKDDLQYKRWKEMLETRDSLMIVNYFGAIRNEFIFKGYTDVLKKLRPLFERYMPEGELKTQVKDLYELKERLEPGKEAPAFTMLDGEKREHTLAEFRGKIVIIDVWATWCGGCIRKLPYFMKVREKYKDRKDVEFITVSIDASGSFEKWKEHMKKHNLTDAINLIAFADKNSFQDDYGIMGIPMYYIIGKDGKFLYSDVPGPGDGFEEIVDEVLGK
;
A
#
# COMPACT_ATOMS: atom_id res chain seq x y z
N MET A 1 7.05 -12.19 36.18
CA MET A 1 6.29 -13.22 35.44
C MET A 1 5.43 -12.49 34.43
N CYS A 2 5.96 -12.23 33.23
CA CYS A 2 5.32 -11.41 32.21
C CYS A 2 5.24 -12.26 30.94
N VAL A 3 4.03 -12.73 30.61
CA VAL A 3 3.74 -13.48 29.39
C VAL A 3 3.63 -12.45 28.27
N MET A 4 4.77 -12.16 27.64
CA MET A 4 4.84 -11.23 26.52
C MET A 4 4.60 -12.00 25.23
N ASN A 5 3.54 -11.57 24.54
CA ASN A 5 2.94 -12.13 23.33
C ASN A 5 4.00 -12.47 22.25
N ARG A 6 4.10 -13.76 21.92
CA ARG A 6 5.09 -14.33 20.98
C ARG A 6 4.70 -14.22 19.50
N LEU A 7 3.88 -13.23 19.12
CA LEU A 7 3.27 -13.14 17.78
C LEU A 7 3.48 -11.82 17.04
N TYR A 8 4.20 -10.84 17.61
CA TYR A 8 4.27 -9.48 17.06
C TYR A 8 5.58 -9.08 16.32
N VAL A 9 6.49 -10.01 16.02
CA VAL A 9 7.80 -9.67 15.40
C VAL A 9 8.16 -10.55 14.18
N LYS A 10 7.17 -10.90 13.33
CA LYS A 10 7.47 -11.62 12.06
C LYS A 10 6.82 -11.07 10.79
N MET A 11 6.26 -9.87 10.81
CA MET A 11 5.71 -9.24 9.61
C MET A 11 6.19 -7.78 9.47
N ILE A 12 7.41 -7.61 9.00
CA ILE A 12 7.78 -6.40 8.26
C ILE A 12 8.49 -6.88 7.00
N GLY A 13 7.69 -7.11 5.95
CA GLY A 13 8.17 -7.16 4.58
C GLY A 13 8.69 -5.77 4.24
N MET A 14 10.01 -5.65 4.32
CA MET A 14 10.85 -4.50 4.06
C MET A 14 10.42 -3.72 2.80
N PHE A 15 10.04 -2.45 2.96
CA PHE A 15 9.92 -1.49 1.86
C PHE A 15 10.53 -0.15 2.25
N PHE A 16 11.15 0.46 1.24
CA PHE A 16 11.77 1.78 1.25
C PHE A 16 10.83 2.87 1.77
N PHE A 17 11.27 3.62 2.77
CA PHE A 17 10.70 4.92 3.10
C PHE A 17 11.41 6.01 2.28
N ILE A 18 10.69 6.67 1.38
CA ILE A 18 10.98 8.05 0.99
C ILE A 18 9.87 8.89 1.61
N LEU A 19 10.15 9.44 2.80
CA LEU A 19 9.40 10.58 3.33
C LEU A 19 10.04 11.84 2.75
N PHE A 20 9.35 12.50 1.83
CA PHE A 20 9.70 13.85 1.42
C PHE A 20 9.42 14.81 2.58
N CYS A 21 10.49 15.31 3.21
CA CYS A 21 10.44 16.52 4.02
C CYS A 21 11.79 17.24 3.90
N GLY A 22 11.79 18.41 3.28
CA GLY A 22 12.79 19.47 3.46
C GLY A 22 14.27 19.13 3.22
N GLY A 23 14.72 19.36 1.99
CA GLY A 23 16.11 19.67 1.57
C GLY A 23 17.28 19.41 2.54
N ARG A 24 17.96 18.28 2.37
CA ARG A 24 19.42 18.10 2.20
C ARG A 24 19.73 16.60 2.29
N MET A 25 20.15 16.04 1.17
CA MET A 25 20.43 14.61 1.01
C MET A 25 21.86 14.31 1.48
N GLN A 26 22.03 13.77 2.68
CA GLN A 26 23.24 13.09 3.12
C GLN A 26 22.88 12.07 4.20
N ALA A 27 22.79 10.79 3.83
CA ALA A 27 22.95 9.67 4.77
C ALA A 27 23.29 8.40 4.00
N GLN A 28 24.40 7.77 4.40
CA GLN A 28 24.85 6.48 3.90
C GLN A 28 23.78 5.40 4.16
N PHE A 29 23.21 4.85 3.10
CA PHE A 29 22.33 3.69 3.17
C PHE A 29 23.16 2.43 3.42
N LYS A 30 23.17 1.94 4.67
CA LYS A 30 23.53 0.55 4.93
C LYS A 30 22.23 -0.27 4.87
N MET A 31 21.89 -0.76 3.67
CA MET A 31 20.76 -1.68 3.47
C MET A 31 21.03 -2.97 4.26
N MET A 32 20.14 -3.32 5.20
CA MET A 32 20.10 -4.68 5.72
C MET A 32 19.59 -5.62 4.62
N PRO A 33 20.11 -6.87 4.53
CA PRO A 33 19.67 -7.82 3.53
C PRO A 33 18.22 -8.25 3.76
N MET A 34 17.39 -8.11 2.73
CA MET A 34 16.06 -8.69 2.67
C MET A 34 16.23 -10.21 2.50
N PRO A 35 15.45 -11.06 3.20
CA PRO A 35 15.56 -12.50 3.00
C PRO A 35 15.30 -12.83 1.53
N ALA A 36 16.20 -13.61 0.91
CA ALA A 36 15.95 -14.18 -0.40
C ALA A 36 14.59 -14.87 -0.38
N ALA A 37 13.79 -14.72 -1.43
CA ALA A 37 12.41 -15.22 -1.48
C ALA A 37 12.28 -16.70 -1.05
N ASN A 38 13.35 -17.50 -1.24
CA ASN A 38 13.41 -18.92 -0.86
C ASN A 38 14.68 -19.32 -0.09
N GLY A 39 15.47 -18.39 0.46
CA GLY A 39 16.69 -18.73 1.22
C GLY A 39 17.79 -19.48 0.45
N GLN A 40 17.71 -19.54 -0.89
CA GLN A 40 18.73 -20.16 -1.72
C GLN A 40 19.92 -19.20 -1.92
N ALA A 41 21.14 -19.72 -1.79
CA ALA A 41 22.36 -18.99 -2.11
C ALA A 41 22.43 -18.77 -3.64
N LEU A 42 22.81 -17.55 -4.04
CA LEU A 42 23.08 -17.23 -5.44
C LEU A 42 24.37 -17.93 -5.90
N SER A 43 24.52 -18.15 -7.21
CA SER A 43 25.83 -18.57 -7.73
C SER A 43 26.83 -17.42 -7.59
N ALA A 44 28.11 -17.73 -7.41
CA ALA A 44 29.17 -16.71 -7.33
C ALA A 44 29.21 -15.81 -8.58
N LEU A 45 28.92 -16.35 -9.76
CA LEU A 45 28.81 -15.55 -10.99
C LEU A 45 27.59 -14.62 -10.94
N THR A 46 26.46 -15.05 -10.37
CA THR A 46 25.27 -14.20 -10.20
C THR A 46 25.55 -13.04 -9.24
N GLU A 47 26.29 -13.29 -8.15
CA GLU A 47 26.74 -12.22 -7.26
C GLU A 47 27.65 -11.23 -7.97
N GLU A 48 28.60 -11.71 -8.78
CA GLU A 48 29.48 -10.85 -9.58
C GLU A 48 28.70 -9.98 -10.58
N VAL A 49 27.66 -10.53 -11.22
CA VAL A 49 26.76 -9.75 -12.07
C VAL A 49 26.11 -8.61 -11.28
N ILE A 50 25.59 -8.91 -10.09
CA ILE A 50 24.96 -7.90 -9.23
C ILE A 50 25.97 -6.81 -8.87
N GLU A 51 27.19 -7.15 -8.47
CA GLU A 51 28.24 -6.17 -8.18
C GLU A 51 28.61 -5.33 -9.40
N GLY A 52 28.63 -5.92 -10.60
CA GLY A 52 28.89 -5.21 -11.85
C GLY A 52 27.80 -4.20 -12.24
N TRP A 53 26.56 -4.43 -11.82
CA TRP A 53 25.45 -3.48 -12.04
C TRP A 53 25.36 -2.40 -10.95
N ARG A 54 25.81 -2.67 -9.72
CA ARG A 54 25.71 -1.71 -8.61
C ARG A 54 26.27 -0.30 -8.88
N PRO A 55 27.44 -0.11 -9.53
CA PRO A 55 27.95 1.22 -9.81
C PRO A 55 27.31 1.87 -11.04
N PHE A 56 26.57 1.11 -11.85
CA PHE A 56 25.92 1.63 -13.05
C PHE A 56 24.66 2.41 -12.67
N SER A 57 24.55 3.63 -13.17
CA SER A 57 23.36 4.45 -13.09
C SER A 57 23.19 5.14 -14.43
N ILE A 58 22.09 4.87 -15.12
CA ILE A 58 21.75 5.63 -16.32
C ILE A 58 21.34 7.05 -15.93
N THR A 59 21.84 8.06 -16.65
CA THR A 59 21.50 9.46 -16.43
C THR A 59 20.53 9.98 -17.49
N LYS A 60 20.06 11.21 -17.31
CA LYS A 60 19.20 11.89 -18.29
C LYS A 60 19.93 12.23 -19.60
N ASP A 61 21.26 12.34 -19.55
CA ASP A 61 22.10 12.70 -20.69
C ASP A 61 22.55 11.46 -21.48
N ASP A 62 22.31 10.27 -20.92
CA ASP A 62 22.56 8.98 -21.57
C ASP A 62 21.38 8.56 -22.46
N ASP A 63 21.68 7.74 -23.47
CA ASP A 63 20.68 7.06 -24.27
C ASP A 63 20.46 5.61 -23.78
N PHE A 64 19.44 4.96 -24.36
CA PHE A 64 19.14 3.56 -24.06
C PHE A 64 20.29 2.60 -24.42
N ASP A 65 21.15 2.97 -25.38
CA ASP A 65 22.23 2.09 -25.85
C ASP A 65 23.33 1.95 -24.81
N ALA A 66 23.48 2.90 -23.88
CA ALA A 66 24.35 2.77 -22.71
C ALA A 66 24.02 1.51 -21.87
N ILE A 67 22.73 1.21 -21.66
CA ILE A 67 22.28 0.01 -20.94
C ILE A 67 22.66 -1.25 -21.72
N LEU A 68 22.41 -1.25 -23.04
CA LEU A 68 22.70 -2.40 -23.89
C LEU A 68 24.20 -2.70 -23.94
N LYS A 69 25.03 -1.65 -23.96
CA LYS A 69 26.48 -1.76 -23.94
C LYS A 69 26.97 -2.35 -22.61
N HIS A 70 26.50 -1.80 -21.48
CA HIS A 70 26.88 -2.32 -20.15
C HIS A 70 26.46 -3.78 -19.95
N LYS A 71 25.24 -4.12 -20.37
CA LYS A 71 24.76 -5.51 -20.38
C LYS A 71 25.70 -6.42 -21.19
N ALA A 72 26.11 -6.00 -22.38
CA ALA A 72 26.98 -6.80 -23.26
C ALA A 72 28.39 -6.99 -22.67
N GLU A 73 28.92 -5.99 -21.97
CA GLU A 73 30.20 -6.07 -21.26
C GLU A 73 30.15 -7.11 -20.13
N ILE A 74 29.09 -7.08 -19.31
CA ILE A 74 28.86 -8.08 -18.27
C ILE A 74 28.64 -9.47 -18.88
N GLU A 75 27.88 -9.58 -19.97
CA GLU A 75 27.62 -10.85 -20.66
C GLU A 75 28.91 -11.49 -21.18
N LYS A 76 29.82 -10.68 -21.74
CA LYS A 76 31.15 -11.14 -22.15
C LYS A 76 31.97 -11.66 -20.97
N ASN A 77 31.91 -10.98 -19.82
CA ASN A 77 32.60 -11.42 -18.60
C ASN A 77 32.05 -12.76 -18.09
N ILE A 78 30.73 -12.92 -18.03
CA ILE A 78 30.08 -14.19 -17.64
C ILE A 78 30.50 -15.33 -18.57
N LEU A 79 30.37 -15.14 -19.89
CA LEU A 79 30.69 -16.17 -20.88
C LEU A 79 32.17 -16.60 -20.85
N SER A 80 33.07 -15.71 -20.41
CA SER A 80 34.48 -16.05 -20.24
C SER A 80 34.75 -16.98 -19.04
N LYS A 81 33.81 -17.07 -18.08
CA LYS A 81 33.94 -17.82 -16.83
C LYS A 81 33.12 -19.10 -16.83
N ASP A 82 31.88 -19.03 -17.28
CA ASP A 82 31.01 -20.20 -17.46
C ASP A 82 29.92 -19.92 -18.50
N THR A 83 29.96 -20.66 -19.61
CA THR A 83 28.97 -20.54 -20.69
C THR A 83 27.66 -21.26 -20.40
N LYS A 84 27.58 -22.03 -19.31
CA LYS A 84 26.40 -22.82 -18.92
C LYS A 84 25.64 -22.23 -17.73
N ASP A 85 26.19 -21.25 -17.00
CA ASP A 85 25.47 -20.57 -15.92
C ASP A 85 24.39 -19.64 -16.48
N LYS A 86 23.21 -20.23 -16.70
CA LYS A 86 22.02 -19.52 -17.16
C LYS A 86 21.51 -18.52 -16.13
N SER A 87 21.75 -18.75 -14.83
CA SER A 87 21.27 -17.88 -13.76
C SER A 87 21.99 -16.54 -13.78
N ALA A 88 23.30 -16.52 -14.03
CA ALA A 88 24.08 -15.29 -14.16
C ALA A 88 23.69 -14.50 -15.42
N ALA A 89 23.59 -15.17 -16.57
CA ALA A 89 23.15 -14.53 -17.82
C ALA A 89 21.74 -13.93 -17.69
N PHE A 90 20.88 -14.62 -16.97
CA PHE A 90 19.52 -14.19 -16.70
C PHE A 90 19.46 -13.02 -15.72
N ALA A 91 20.20 -13.07 -14.61
CA ALA A 91 20.33 -11.94 -13.69
C ALA A 91 20.82 -10.69 -14.43
N ASN A 92 21.77 -10.83 -15.36
CA ASN A 92 22.25 -9.71 -16.17
C ASN A 92 21.14 -9.10 -17.03
N ALA A 93 20.28 -9.93 -17.64
CA ALA A 93 19.13 -9.45 -18.40
C ALA A 93 18.08 -8.72 -17.53
N VAL A 94 17.86 -9.20 -16.30
CA VAL A 94 16.95 -8.55 -15.33
C VAL A 94 17.42 -7.16 -14.97
N TRP A 95 18.70 -7.03 -14.61
CA TRP A 95 19.26 -5.74 -14.22
C TRP A 95 19.20 -4.74 -15.37
N ALA A 96 19.56 -5.15 -16.59
CA ALA A 96 19.41 -4.30 -17.76
C ALA A 96 17.95 -3.86 -18.00
N MET A 97 16.99 -4.77 -17.86
CA MET A 97 15.57 -4.45 -17.99
C MET A 97 15.09 -3.48 -16.90
N ARG A 98 15.52 -3.67 -15.66
CA ARG A 98 15.23 -2.75 -14.56
C ARG A 98 15.75 -1.35 -14.86
N GLU A 99 17.00 -1.22 -15.27
CA GLU A 99 17.60 0.09 -15.59
C GLU A 99 16.88 0.73 -16.79
N ALA A 100 16.48 -0.06 -17.77
CA ALA A 100 15.62 0.40 -18.86
C ALA A 100 14.28 0.96 -18.36
N VAL A 101 13.60 0.27 -17.44
CA VAL A 101 12.33 0.74 -16.88
C VAL A 101 12.52 2.04 -16.10
N PHE A 102 13.61 2.17 -15.32
CA PHE A 102 13.93 3.40 -14.59
C PHE A 102 14.26 4.56 -15.52
N TYR A 103 15.02 4.31 -16.58
CA TYR A 103 15.28 5.30 -17.62
C TYR A 103 13.98 5.93 -18.14
N TYR A 104 12.98 5.10 -18.49
CA TYR A 104 11.70 5.62 -19.01
C TYR A 104 10.85 6.30 -17.93
N ARG A 105 10.87 5.79 -16.70
CA ARG A 105 10.14 6.40 -15.59
C ARG A 105 10.65 7.82 -15.31
N ASP A 106 11.98 7.99 -15.25
CA ASP A 106 12.60 9.21 -14.76
C ASP A 106 12.81 10.25 -15.87
N ASN A 107 13.08 9.83 -17.11
CA ASN A 107 13.30 10.75 -18.24
C ASN A 107 12.02 11.08 -19.02
N GLN A 108 10.89 10.44 -18.72
CA GLN A 108 9.58 10.69 -19.33
C GLN A 108 9.57 10.80 -20.87
N SER A 109 10.51 10.11 -21.55
CA SER A 109 10.60 10.18 -23.01
C SER A 109 9.32 9.64 -23.66
N ALA A 110 8.70 10.43 -24.54
CA ALA A 110 7.57 9.98 -25.37
C ALA A 110 8.03 8.89 -26.37
N GLU A 111 9.31 8.88 -26.75
CA GLU A 111 9.89 7.87 -27.63
C GLU A 111 10.49 6.73 -26.82
N VAL A 112 9.76 5.62 -26.81
CA VAL A 112 10.18 4.35 -26.20
C VAL A 112 11.04 3.57 -27.22
N ASN A 113 12.24 3.12 -26.84
CA ASN A 113 13.05 2.18 -27.65
C ASN A 113 12.43 0.77 -27.59
N ARG A 114 11.31 0.59 -28.29
CA ARG A 114 10.51 -0.66 -28.27
C ARG A 114 11.33 -1.87 -28.69
N LYS A 115 12.15 -1.73 -29.74
CA LYS A 115 13.00 -2.82 -30.25
C LYS A 115 14.05 -3.24 -29.22
N GLY A 116 14.67 -2.26 -28.54
CA GLY A 116 15.60 -2.50 -27.45
C GLY A 116 14.95 -3.26 -26.29
N ILE A 117 13.77 -2.82 -25.86
CA ILE A 117 13.02 -3.49 -24.77
C ILE A 117 12.58 -4.90 -25.19
N GLN A 118 12.08 -5.08 -26.43
CA GLN A 118 11.73 -6.40 -26.95
C GLN A 118 12.93 -7.35 -26.97
N LYS A 119 14.13 -6.83 -27.29
CA LYS A 119 15.38 -7.60 -27.23
C LYS A 119 15.73 -8.00 -25.79
N LEU A 120 15.53 -7.12 -24.81
CA LEU A 120 15.74 -7.43 -23.39
C LEU A 120 14.77 -8.51 -22.91
N LEU A 121 13.49 -8.42 -23.29
CA LEU A 121 12.44 -9.38 -22.90
C LEU A 121 12.58 -10.75 -23.57
N LYS A 122 13.33 -10.84 -24.69
CA LYS A 122 13.45 -12.08 -25.46
C LYS A 122 14.11 -13.18 -24.62
N GLY A 123 13.39 -14.27 -24.41
CA GLY A 123 13.86 -15.43 -23.66
C GLY A 123 13.78 -15.29 -22.14
N MET A 124 13.20 -14.19 -21.62
CA MET A 124 12.92 -14.05 -20.19
C MET A 124 11.69 -14.87 -19.78
N ASN A 125 11.82 -15.62 -18.67
CA ASN A 125 10.75 -16.41 -18.07
C ASN A 125 10.57 -16.02 -16.60
N LEU A 126 9.34 -15.68 -16.20
CA LEU A 126 9.04 -15.20 -14.84
C LEU A 126 9.44 -16.19 -13.73
N LYS A 127 9.36 -17.50 -14.01
CA LYS A 127 9.71 -18.56 -13.04
C LYS A 127 11.17 -18.51 -12.64
N ASP A 128 12.03 -18.14 -13.57
CA ASP A 128 13.47 -18.08 -13.36
C ASP A 128 13.83 -16.89 -12.42
N PHE A 129 12.94 -15.89 -12.23
CA PHE A 129 13.16 -14.78 -11.28
C PHE A 129 12.85 -15.13 -9.83
N THR A 130 12.12 -16.22 -9.56
CA THR A 130 11.62 -16.53 -8.20
C THR A 130 12.74 -16.77 -7.18
N THR A 131 13.96 -17.02 -7.64
CA THR A 131 15.16 -17.22 -6.82
C THR A 131 15.98 -15.95 -6.62
N LEU A 132 15.69 -14.88 -7.39
CA LEU A 132 16.40 -13.62 -7.28
C LEU A 132 15.89 -12.78 -6.11
N HIS A 133 16.79 -11.98 -5.54
CA HIS A 133 16.42 -10.92 -4.59
C HIS A 133 15.45 -9.92 -5.27
N SER A 134 14.52 -9.36 -4.48
CA SER A 134 13.52 -8.40 -4.94
C SER A 134 12.61 -8.92 -6.06
N PHE A 135 12.18 -10.19 -5.99
CA PHE A 135 11.28 -10.80 -6.97
C PHE A 135 10.07 -9.93 -7.34
N GLU A 136 9.36 -9.38 -6.34
CA GLU A 136 8.19 -8.50 -6.56
C GLU A 136 8.51 -7.33 -7.49
N PHE A 137 9.62 -6.64 -7.22
CA PHE A 137 10.10 -5.55 -8.05
C PHE A 137 10.46 -6.00 -9.47
N ASN A 138 11.10 -7.18 -9.61
CA ASN A 138 11.47 -7.71 -10.92
C ASN A 138 10.24 -8.07 -11.77
N VAL A 139 9.19 -8.61 -11.13
CA VAL A 139 7.90 -8.82 -11.79
C VAL A 139 7.33 -7.49 -12.28
N ASP A 140 7.35 -6.45 -11.44
CA ASP A 140 6.84 -5.14 -11.82
C ASP A 140 7.61 -4.53 -13.00
N ALA A 141 8.94 -4.58 -12.97
CA ALA A 141 9.78 -4.15 -14.07
C ALA A 141 9.49 -4.95 -15.36
N TYR A 142 9.32 -6.26 -15.28
CA TYR A 142 8.99 -7.11 -16.42
C TYR A 142 7.70 -6.70 -17.10
N TYR A 143 6.61 -6.54 -16.34
CA TYR A 143 5.32 -6.17 -16.90
C TYR A 143 5.29 -4.72 -17.39
N ASN A 144 6.00 -3.80 -16.73
CA ASN A 144 6.18 -2.43 -17.22
C ASN A 144 6.91 -2.43 -18.57
N ALA A 145 8.01 -3.16 -18.69
CA ALA A 145 8.75 -3.33 -19.94
C ALA A 145 7.88 -3.96 -21.04
N LYS A 146 7.07 -4.97 -20.72
CA LYS A 146 6.13 -5.60 -21.67
C LYS A 146 5.10 -4.60 -22.21
N ALA A 147 4.55 -3.75 -21.35
CA ALA A 147 3.61 -2.70 -21.76
C ALA A 147 4.28 -1.66 -22.68
N LEU A 148 5.47 -1.20 -22.32
CA LEU A 148 6.28 -0.28 -23.13
C LEU A 148 6.64 -0.89 -24.51
N ALA A 149 6.99 -2.17 -24.54
CA ALA A 149 7.38 -2.90 -25.75
C ALA A 149 6.25 -3.01 -26.80
N VAL A 150 4.98 -2.95 -26.36
CA VAL A 150 3.80 -2.95 -27.25
C VAL A 150 3.23 -1.54 -27.49
N GLY A 151 3.91 -0.51 -27.01
CA GLY A 151 3.61 0.88 -27.31
C GLY A 151 2.69 1.60 -26.33
N ILE A 152 2.45 1.04 -25.14
CA ILE A 152 1.84 1.79 -24.04
C ILE A 152 2.81 2.88 -23.59
N THR A 153 2.31 4.09 -23.36
CA THR A 153 3.16 5.25 -23.02
C THR A 153 3.66 5.19 -21.57
N PRO A 154 4.82 5.79 -21.24
CA PRO A 154 5.29 5.88 -19.85
C PRO A 154 4.27 6.51 -18.90
N ALA A 155 3.53 7.53 -19.34
CA ALA A 155 2.47 8.16 -18.55
C ALA A 155 1.35 7.17 -18.19
N GLN A 156 0.99 6.25 -19.08
CA GLN A 156 0.01 5.21 -18.79
C GLN A 156 0.56 4.11 -17.89
N VAL A 157 1.85 3.75 -18.04
CA VAL A 157 2.50 2.70 -17.25
C VAL A 157 2.77 3.14 -15.81
N PHE A 158 3.23 4.38 -15.62
CA PHE A 158 3.73 4.86 -14.33
C PHE A 158 2.84 5.91 -13.64
N GLY A 159 1.92 6.56 -14.38
CA GLY A 159 1.03 7.59 -13.87
C GLY A 159 -0.34 7.07 -13.44
N ASP A 160 -1.32 7.98 -13.32
CA ASP A 160 -2.65 7.72 -12.73
C ASP A 160 -3.51 6.72 -13.53
N LYS A 161 -3.13 6.41 -14.78
CA LYS A 161 -3.83 5.43 -15.63
C LYS A 161 -3.30 4.00 -15.46
N LYS A 162 -2.46 3.74 -14.46
CA LYS A 162 -1.81 2.43 -14.25
C LYS A 162 -2.74 1.34 -13.73
N ASP A 163 -3.92 1.66 -13.20
CA ASP A 163 -4.79 0.69 -12.54
C ASP A 163 -5.27 -0.43 -13.48
N ASP A 164 -5.57 -0.13 -14.75
CA ASP A 164 -5.91 -1.15 -15.75
C ASP A 164 -4.72 -2.07 -16.05
N LEU A 165 -3.49 -1.54 -16.02
CA LEU A 165 -2.27 -2.32 -16.21
C LEU A 165 -1.94 -3.16 -14.98
N GLN A 166 -2.16 -2.61 -13.79
CA GLN A 166 -2.03 -3.31 -12.51
C GLN A 166 -2.99 -4.50 -12.46
N TYR A 167 -4.26 -4.29 -12.83
CA TYR A 167 -5.24 -5.36 -12.96
C TYR A 167 -4.77 -6.46 -13.93
N LYS A 168 -4.35 -6.08 -15.15
CA LYS A 168 -3.86 -7.04 -16.15
C LYS A 168 -2.69 -7.87 -15.63
N ARG A 169 -1.72 -7.21 -14.99
CA ARG A 169 -0.56 -7.88 -14.38
C ARG A 169 -0.99 -8.91 -13.33
N TRP A 170 -1.81 -8.50 -12.37
CA TRP A 170 -2.24 -9.37 -11.29
C TRP A 170 -3.10 -10.53 -11.81
N LYS A 171 -3.97 -10.27 -12.78
CA LYS A 171 -4.69 -11.31 -13.49
C LYS A 171 -3.73 -12.32 -14.15
N GLU A 172 -2.78 -11.85 -14.96
CA GLU A 172 -1.79 -12.72 -15.62
C GLU A 172 -1.00 -13.54 -14.59
N MET A 173 -0.61 -12.94 -13.47
CA MET A 173 0.10 -13.62 -12.39
C MET A 173 -0.72 -14.72 -11.71
N LEU A 174 -1.99 -14.49 -11.40
CA LEU A 174 -2.89 -15.53 -10.85
C LEU A 174 -3.13 -16.65 -11.87
N GLU A 175 -3.31 -16.31 -13.14
CA GLU A 175 -3.59 -17.26 -14.20
C GLU A 175 -2.39 -18.15 -14.56
N THR A 176 -1.18 -17.84 -14.07
CA THR A 176 -0.02 -18.74 -14.19
C THR A 176 -0.22 -20.07 -13.48
N ARG A 177 -1.08 -20.10 -12.44
CA ARG A 177 -1.31 -21.26 -11.54
C ARG A 177 -0.04 -21.82 -10.90
N ASP A 178 1.02 -21.01 -10.86
CA ASP A 178 2.28 -21.38 -10.23
C ASP A 178 2.25 -20.89 -8.78
N SER A 179 2.10 -21.81 -7.83
CA SER A 179 1.91 -21.46 -6.43
C SER A 179 3.06 -20.65 -5.86
N LEU A 180 4.30 -20.93 -6.28
CA LEU A 180 5.48 -20.21 -5.79
C LEU A 180 5.50 -18.77 -6.31
N MET A 181 5.24 -18.58 -7.61
CA MET A 181 5.13 -17.25 -8.19
C MET A 181 3.99 -16.45 -7.58
N ILE A 182 2.82 -17.07 -7.41
CA ILE A 182 1.64 -16.40 -6.86
C ILE A 182 1.91 -15.96 -5.44
N VAL A 183 2.36 -16.86 -4.56
CA VAL A 183 2.61 -16.52 -3.14
C VAL A 183 3.68 -15.43 -3.01
N ASN A 184 4.79 -15.55 -3.76
CA ASN A 184 5.89 -14.59 -3.67
C ASN A 184 5.56 -13.21 -4.24
N TYR A 185 4.60 -13.11 -5.18
CA TYR A 185 4.21 -11.82 -5.76
C TYR A 185 2.99 -11.21 -5.05
N PHE A 186 1.97 -12.02 -4.75
CA PHE A 186 0.74 -11.58 -4.10
C PHE A 186 0.88 -11.37 -2.60
N GLY A 187 2.02 -11.70 -1.98
CA GLY A 187 2.30 -11.39 -0.58
C GLY A 187 2.13 -9.89 -0.25
N ALA A 188 2.44 -9.02 -1.23
CA ALA A 188 2.29 -7.58 -1.14
C ALA A 188 0.84 -7.08 -1.30
N ILE A 189 -0.12 -7.90 -1.75
CA ILE A 189 -1.50 -7.43 -2.01
C ILE A 189 -2.17 -6.86 -0.76
N ARG A 190 -1.80 -7.35 0.43
CA ARG A 190 -2.28 -6.82 1.72
C ARG A 190 -2.03 -5.32 1.85
N ASN A 191 -0.87 -4.85 1.37
CA ASN A 191 -0.51 -3.44 1.40
C ASN A 191 -1.45 -2.58 0.55
N GLU A 192 -2.03 -3.15 -0.51
CA GLU A 192 -2.97 -2.41 -1.38
C GLU A 192 -4.28 -2.15 -0.64
N PHE A 193 -4.79 -3.12 0.12
CA PHE A 193 -5.94 -2.90 1.01
C PHE A 193 -5.67 -1.88 2.11
N ILE A 194 -4.44 -1.86 2.64
CA ILE A 194 -4.04 -0.99 3.75
C ILE A 194 -3.83 0.45 3.27
N PHE A 195 -3.09 0.65 2.18
CA PHE A 195 -2.64 1.99 1.76
C PHE A 195 -3.51 2.62 0.67
N LYS A 196 -4.29 1.84 -0.07
CA LYS A 196 -5.14 2.35 -1.16
C LYS A 196 -6.63 2.02 -0.98
N GLY A 197 -6.99 1.34 0.10
CA GLY A 197 -8.37 0.96 0.35
C GLY A 197 -8.89 -0.15 -0.56
N TYR A 198 -10.22 -0.23 -0.71
CA TYR A 198 -10.88 -1.27 -1.50
C TYR A 198 -11.18 -0.82 -2.93
N THR A 199 -10.13 -0.78 -3.75
CA THR A 199 -10.18 -0.27 -5.12
C THR A 199 -10.97 -1.16 -6.08
N ASP A 200 -11.42 -0.60 -7.21
CA ASP A 200 -12.08 -1.36 -8.27
C ASP A 200 -11.20 -2.47 -8.85
N VAL A 201 -9.87 -2.28 -8.84
CA VAL A 201 -8.91 -3.32 -9.25
C VAL A 201 -9.01 -4.53 -8.33
N LEU A 202 -9.05 -4.32 -7.01
CA LEU A 202 -9.22 -5.40 -6.03
C LEU A 202 -10.57 -6.10 -6.23
N LYS A 203 -11.66 -5.35 -6.38
CA LYS A 203 -13.00 -5.93 -6.65
C LYS A 203 -13.02 -6.82 -7.89
N LYS A 204 -12.44 -6.35 -9.00
CA LYS A 204 -12.34 -7.14 -10.24
C LYS A 204 -11.48 -8.39 -10.09
N LEU A 205 -10.52 -8.40 -9.16
CA LEU A 205 -9.63 -9.54 -8.92
C LEU A 205 -10.18 -10.56 -7.94
N ARG A 206 -11.11 -10.19 -7.07
CA ARG A 206 -11.72 -11.10 -6.09
C ARG A 206 -12.04 -12.51 -6.63
N PRO A 207 -12.77 -12.69 -7.75
CA PRO A 207 -13.08 -14.04 -8.26
C PRO A 207 -11.85 -14.80 -8.76
N LEU A 208 -10.86 -14.11 -9.33
CA LEU A 208 -9.61 -14.73 -9.79
C LEU A 208 -8.74 -15.13 -8.59
N PHE A 209 -8.70 -14.29 -7.56
CA PHE A 209 -8.03 -14.57 -6.30
C PHE A 209 -8.62 -15.81 -5.63
N GLU A 210 -9.94 -15.89 -5.46
CA GLU A 210 -10.59 -17.07 -4.85
C GLU A 210 -10.27 -18.36 -5.62
N ARG A 211 -10.28 -18.28 -6.96
CA ARG A 211 -10.07 -19.41 -7.85
C ARG A 211 -8.63 -19.89 -7.92
N TYR A 212 -7.66 -18.97 -7.92
CA TYR A 212 -6.27 -19.29 -8.28
C TYR A 212 -5.28 -19.08 -7.15
N MET A 213 -5.61 -18.35 -6.09
CA MET A 213 -4.73 -18.23 -4.93
C MET A 213 -4.54 -19.60 -4.28
N PRO A 214 -3.30 -20.06 -4.07
CA PRO A 214 -3.01 -21.31 -3.36
C PRO A 214 -3.56 -21.28 -1.93
N GLU A 215 -4.06 -22.42 -1.44
CA GLU A 215 -4.48 -22.55 -0.05
C GLU A 215 -3.32 -22.30 0.91
N GLY A 216 -3.61 -21.67 2.05
CA GLY A 216 -2.63 -21.35 3.09
C GLY A 216 -2.93 -20.04 3.80
N GLU A 217 -2.07 -19.69 4.76
CA GLU A 217 -2.25 -18.52 5.63
C GLU A 217 -2.43 -17.22 4.85
N LEU A 218 -1.64 -17.00 3.79
CA LEU A 218 -1.74 -15.80 2.96
C LEU A 218 -3.11 -15.69 2.27
N LYS A 219 -3.67 -16.80 1.78
CA LYS A 219 -5.01 -16.79 1.16
C LYS A 219 -6.07 -16.45 2.19
N THR A 220 -6.02 -17.04 3.38
CA THR A 220 -6.94 -16.71 4.47
C THR A 220 -6.86 -15.23 4.83
N GLN A 221 -5.66 -14.71 5.08
CA GLN A 221 -5.47 -13.30 5.43
C GLN A 221 -6.01 -12.34 4.37
N VAL A 222 -5.73 -12.59 3.09
CA VAL A 222 -6.22 -11.73 2.00
C VAL A 222 -7.73 -11.91 1.81
N LYS A 223 -8.26 -13.12 1.99
CA LYS A 223 -9.70 -13.38 1.95
C LYS A 223 -10.42 -12.60 3.04
N ASP A 224 -9.90 -12.59 4.26
CA ASP A 224 -10.46 -11.85 5.40
C ASP A 224 -10.44 -10.34 5.13
N LEU A 225 -9.39 -9.82 4.48
CA LEU A 225 -9.34 -8.40 4.08
C LEU A 225 -10.41 -8.02 3.07
N TYR A 226 -10.63 -8.85 2.05
CA TYR A 226 -11.73 -8.66 1.11
C TYR A 226 -13.08 -8.67 1.82
N GLU A 227 -13.36 -9.70 2.64
CA GLU A 227 -14.65 -9.82 3.35
C GLU A 227 -14.87 -8.66 4.31
N LEU A 228 -13.82 -8.23 5.02
CA LEU A 228 -13.83 -7.03 5.84
C LEU A 228 -14.20 -5.81 5.02
N LYS A 229 -13.49 -5.54 3.91
CA LYS A 229 -13.77 -4.34 3.09
C LYS A 229 -15.14 -4.39 2.42
N GLU A 230 -15.60 -5.55 1.97
CA GLU A 230 -16.94 -5.75 1.40
C GLU A 230 -18.07 -5.46 2.40
N ARG A 231 -17.85 -5.73 3.69
CA ARG A 231 -18.80 -5.37 4.76
C ARG A 231 -18.82 -3.87 5.07
N LEU A 232 -17.75 -3.15 4.72
CA LEU A 232 -17.62 -1.73 4.99
C LEU A 232 -18.03 -0.87 3.78
N GLU A 233 -18.30 -1.46 2.62
CA GLU A 233 -18.65 -0.68 1.41
C GLU A 233 -19.88 0.24 1.60
N PRO A 234 -19.96 1.33 0.79
CA PRO A 234 -21.15 2.17 0.75
C PRO A 234 -22.44 1.36 0.60
N GLY A 235 -23.45 1.69 1.40
CA GLY A 235 -24.74 0.99 1.46
C GLY A 235 -24.75 -0.26 2.35
N LYS A 236 -23.63 -0.65 2.96
CA LYS A 236 -23.59 -1.70 3.98
C LYS A 236 -23.86 -1.12 5.37
N GLU A 237 -24.45 -1.94 6.23
CA GLU A 237 -24.75 -1.56 7.61
C GLU A 237 -23.45 -1.32 8.38
N ALA A 238 -23.32 -0.16 9.02
CA ALA A 238 -22.15 0.12 9.84
C ALA A 238 -22.19 -0.76 11.11
N PRO A 239 -21.07 -1.40 11.50
CA PRO A 239 -21.04 -2.24 12.70
C PRO A 239 -21.47 -1.43 13.93
N ALA A 240 -22.34 -2.02 14.76
CA ALA A 240 -22.75 -1.41 16.00
C ALA A 240 -21.53 -1.23 16.91
N PHE A 241 -21.49 -0.11 17.62
CA PHE A 241 -20.50 0.12 18.67
C PHE A 241 -21.16 0.67 19.91
N THR A 242 -20.49 0.44 21.04
CA THR A 242 -20.71 1.14 22.31
C THR A 242 -19.36 1.68 22.77
N MET A 243 -19.28 2.96 23.06
CA MET A 243 -18.05 3.65 23.45
C MET A 243 -18.28 4.55 24.64
N LEU A 244 -17.21 5.01 25.28
CA LEU A 244 -17.29 5.88 26.45
C LEU A 244 -16.95 7.32 26.08
N ASP A 245 -17.58 8.29 26.74
CA ASP A 245 -17.14 9.69 26.73
C ASP A 245 -16.15 10.01 27.88
N GLY A 246 -15.78 11.28 28.01
CA GLY A 246 -14.90 11.76 29.08
C GLY A 246 -15.48 11.63 30.50
N GLU A 247 -16.79 11.47 30.63
CA GLU A 247 -17.52 11.23 31.88
C GLU A 247 -17.79 9.73 32.12
N LYS A 248 -17.30 8.86 31.22
CA LYS A 248 -17.55 7.41 31.20
C LYS A 248 -19.03 7.05 30.99
N ARG A 249 -19.79 7.90 30.33
CA ARG A 249 -21.12 7.55 29.84
C ARG A 249 -20.99 6.76 28.56
N GLU A 250 -21.84 5.77 28.41
CA GLU A 250 -21.90 4.95 27.20
C GLU A 250 -22.66 5.69 26.10
N HIS A 251 -22.12 5.58 24.89
CA HIS A 251 -22.71 6.07 23.65
C HIS A 251 -22.72 4.97 22.61
N THR A 252 -23.86 4.78 21.97
CA THR A 252 -24.09 3.76 20.95
C THR A 252 -24.26 4.39 19.58
N LEU A 253 -23.92 3.68 18.51
CA LEU A 253 -24.19 4.14 17.14
C LEU A 253 -25.69 4.43 16.90
N ALA A 254 -26.57 3.69 17.57
CA ALA A 254 -28.02 3.81 17.42
C ALA A 254 -28.55 5.19 17.88
N GLU A 255 -27.88 5.85 18.83
CA GLU A 255 -28.24 7.21 19.28
C GLU A 255 -28.19 8.25 18.16
N PHE A 256 -27.40 7.98 17.12
CA PHE A 256 -27.22 8.89 15.99
C PHE A 256 -28.14 8.59 14.80
N ARG A 257 -29.07 7.62 14.93
CA ARG A 257 -30.05 7.33 13.86
C ARG A 257 -30.84 8.58 13.50
N GLY A 258 -31.07 8.78 12.21
CA GLY A 258 -31.68 9.99 11.66
C GLY A 258 -30.69 11.14 11.39
N LYS A 259 -29.44 11.03 11.83
CA LYS A 259 -28.35 11.97 11.50
C LYS A 259 -27.29 11.30 10.64
N ILE A 260 -26.62 12.10 9.82
CA ILE A 260 -25.35 11.70 9.19
C ILE A 260 -24.27 11.76 10.27
N VAL A 261 -23.44 10.72 10.40
CA VAL A 261 -22.36 10.67 11.38
C VAL A 261 -21.02 10.72 10.65
N ILE A 262 -20.20 11.70 11.00
CA ILE A 262 -18.86 11.90 10.44
C ILE A 262 -17.86 11.59 11.55
N ILE A 263 -17.01 10.58 11.34
CA ILE A 263 -16.12 10.02 12.36
C ILE A 263 -14.67 10.35 12.02
N ASP A 264 -13.93 10.94 12.97
CA ASP A 264 -12.45 11.02 12.96
C ASP A 264 -11.88 10.01 13.95
N VAL A 265 -11.17 8.99 13.46
CA VAL A 265 -10.48 8.01 14.31
C VAL A 265 -9.03 8.43 14.52
N TRP A 266 -8.66 8.57 15.80
CA TRP A 266 -7.36 9.10 16.20
C TRP A 266 -6.81 8.44 17.48
N ALA A 267 -5.63 8.87 17.91
CA ALA A 267 -5.06 8.52 19.21
C ALA A 267 -4.07 9.58 19.71
N THR A 268 -3.83 9.64 21.02
CA THR A 268 -2.91 10.62 21.63
C THR A 268 -1.45 10.47 21.18
N TRP A 269 -1.07 9.28 20.73
CA TRP A 269 0.27 8.96 20.22
C TRP A 269 0.40 9.19 18.70
N CYS A 270 -0.72 9.47 18.01
CA CYS A 270 -0.72 9.69 16.56
C CYS A 270 -0.46 11.16 16.22
N GLY A 271 0.80 11.49 15.91
CA GLY A 271 1.18 12.85 15.52
C GLY A 271 0.50 13.36 14.24
N GLY A 272 0.21 12.47 13.28
CA GLY A 272 -0.52 12.81 12.05
C GLY A 272 -1.97 13.22 12.33
N CYS A 273 -2.66 12.42 13.16
CA CYS A 273 -4.03 12.68 13.58
C CYS A 273 -4.13 14.02 14.32
N ILE A 274 -3.23 14.27 15.28
CA ILE A 274 -3.21 15.52 16.05
C ILE A 274 -3.07 16.75 15.15
N ARG A 275 -2.30 16.66 14.05
CA ARG A 275 -2.18 17.76 13.08
C ARG A 275 -3.45 17.97 12.26
N LYS A 276 -4.26 16.95 12.03
CA LYS A 276 -5.50 17.01 11.23
C LYS A 276 -6.73 17.41 12.07
N LEU A 277 -6.73 17.18 13.38
CA LEU A 277 -7.84 17.55 14.29
C LEU A 277 -8.34 19.01 14.12
N PRO A 278 -7.50 20.06 14.04
CA PRO A 278 -7.99 21.43 13.87
C PRO A 278 -8.76 21.64 12.56
N TYR A 279 -8.36 20.93 11.50
CA TYR A 279 -9.03 21.00 10.21
C TYR A 279 -10.38 20.29 10.27
N PHE A 280 -10.45 19.12 10.89
CA PHE A 280 -11.72 18.42 11.15
C PHE A 280 -12.69 19.31 11.95
N MET A 281 -12.22 19.95 13.01
CA MET A 281 -13.03 20.87 13.82
C MET A 281 -13.48 22.11 13.05
N LYS A 282 -12.66 22.62 12.12
CA LYS A 282 -13.06 23.72 11.23
C LYS A 282 -14.20 23.32 10.29
N VAL A 283 -14.19 22.10 9.77
CA VAL A 283 -15.31 21.59 8.95
C VAL A 283 -16.55 21.42 9.81
N ARG A 284 -16.43 20.85 11.02
CA ARG A 284 -17.54 20.77 11.97
C ARG A 284 -18.16 22.15 12.23
N GLU A 285 -17.34 23.16 12.49
CA GLU A 285 -17.79 24.52 12.80
C GLU A 285 -18.64 25.13 11.66
N LYS A 286 -18.30 24.83 10.39
CA LYS A 286 -19.09 25.23 9.22
C LYS A 286 -20.52 24.67 9.26
N TYR A 287 -20.71 23.50 9.89
CA TYR A 287 -21.98 22.77 9.93
C TYR A 287 -22.66 22.75 11.31
N LYS A 288 -22.18 23.53 12.28
CA LYS A 288 -22.65 23.48 13.68
C LYS A 288 -24.15 23.75 13.87
N ASP A 289 -24.77 24.52 12.97
CA ASP A 289 -26.18 24.90 13.07
C ASP A 289 -27.12 23.82 12.50
N ARG A 290 -26.56 22.78 11.87
CA ARG A 290 -27.33 21.65 11.36
C ARG A 290 -27.62 20.62 12.44
N LYS A 291 -28.86 20.15 12.46
CA LYS A 291 -29.35 19.17 13.44
C LYS A 291 -29.33 17.73 12.93
N ASP A 292 -29.12 17.54 11.63
CA ASP A 292 -29.20 16.25 10.95
C ASP A 292 -27.82 15.69 10.56
N VAL A 293 -26.76 16.25 11.16
CA VAL A 293 -25.38 15.76 11.10
C VAL A 293 -24.77 15.80 12.49
N GLU A 294 -23.89 14.85 12.78
CA GLU A 294 -23.08 14.79 13.99
C GLU A 294 -21.62 14.52 13.62
N PHE A 295 -20.71 15.30 14.19
CA PHE A 295 -19.26 15.10 14.05
C PHE A 295 -18.74 14.51 15.35
N ILE A 296 -18.16 13.31 15.26
CA ILE A 296 -17.62 12.59 16.41
C ILE A 296 -16.13 12.33 16.22
N THR A 297 -15.35 12.42 17.29
CA THR A 297 -13.99 11.88 17.32
C THR A 297 -13.99 10.59 18.12
N VAL A 298 -13.27 9.58 17.65
CA VAL A 298 -13.11 8.30 18.32
C VAL A 298 -11.63 8.06 18.57
N SER A 299 -11.24 8.06 19.84
CA SER A 299 -9.89 7.64 20.24
C SER A 299 -9.81 6.12 20.31
N ILE A 300 -8.72 5.56 19.80
CA ILE A 300 -8.32 4.15 19.96
C ILE A 300 -7.16 4.00 20.97
N ASP A 301 -7.00 4.95 21.90
CA ASP A 301 -6.03 4.81 22.98
C ASP A 301 -6.37 3.61 23.87
N ALA A 302 -5.35 2.92 24.41
CA ALA A 302 -5.57 1.84 25.36
C ALA A 302 -6.17 2.36 26.68
N SER A 303 -6.84 1.48 27.45
CA SER A 303 -7.55 1.86 28.67
C SER A 303 -6.68 2.55 29.73
N GLY A 304 -5.38 2.24 29.78
CA GLY A 304 -4.41 2.93 30.65
C GLY A 304 -4.10 4.39 30.25
N SER A 305 -4.56 4.86 29.09
CA SER A 305 -4.30 6.22 28.57
C SER A 305 -5.51 7.15 28.65
N PHE A 306 -6.58 6.76 29.37
CA PHE A 306 -7.82 7.54 29.46
C PHE A 306 -7.62 8.99 29.94
N GLU A 307 -6.82 9.22 31.00
CA GLU A 307 -6.58 10.58 31.49
C GLU A 307 -5.72 11.40 30.51
N LYS A 308 -4.74 10.77 29.85
CA LYS A 308 -3.95 11.42 28.79
C LYS A 308 -4.83 11.84 27.61
N TRP A 309 -5.78 10.99 27.21
CA TRP A 309 -6.77 11.34 26.19
C TRP A 309 -7.59 12.56 26.59
N LYS A 310 -8.10 12.61 27.83
CA LYS A 310 -8.82 13.79 28.36
C LYS A 310 -7.97 15.06 28.37
N GLU A 311 -6.70 14.97 28.72
CA GLU A 311 -5.77 16.12 28.63
C GLU A 311 -5.59 16.61 27.19
N HIS A 312 -5.44 15.68 26.24
CA HIS A 312 -5.35 16.02 24.83
C HIS A 312 -6.63 16.67 24.29
N MET A 313 -7.82 16.23 24.71
CA MET A 313 -9.08 16.88 24.33
C MET A 313 -9.10 18.35 24.73
N LYS A 314 -8.66 18.67 25.95
CA LYS A 314 -8.55 20.05 26.44
C LYS A 314 -7.48 20.83 25.67
N LYS A 315 -6.30 20.23 25.50
CA LYS A 315 -5.16 20.87 24.81
C LYS A 315 -5.46 21.24 23.35
N HIS A 316 -6.28 20.43 22.68
CA HIS A 316 -6.61 20.60 21.26
C HIS A 316 -8.00 21.18 21.03
N ASN A 317 -8.64 21.75 22.06
CA ASN A 317 -9.95 22.40 21.99
C ASN A 317 -11.03 21.52 21.33
N LEU A 318 -11.05 20.22 21.66
CA LEU A 318 -12.06 19.29 21.14
C LEU A 318 -13.39 19.37 21.90
N THR A 319 -13.57 20.34 22.79
CA THR A 319 -14.70 20.39 23.74
C THR A 319 -16.07 20.48 23.08
N ASP A 320 -16.14 20.95 21.84
CA ASP A 320 -17.40 21.19 21.15
C ASP A 320 -17.88 19.97 20.35
N ALA A 321 -17.03 18.96 20.13
CA ALA A 321 -17.41 17.71 19.47
C ALA A 321 -17.83 16.65 20.50
N ILE A 322 -18.59 15.63 20.03
CA ILE A 322 -18.74 14.40 20.80
C ILE A 322 -17.42 13.63 20.68
N ASN A 323 -16.73 13.47 21.80
CA ASN A 323 -15.46 12.75 21.86
C ASN A 323 -15.70 11.43 22.58
N LEU A 324 -15.47 10.35 21.86
CA LEU A 324 -15.62 8.99 22.33
C LEU A 324 -14.26 8.30 22.39
N ILE A 325 -14.16 7.27 23.23
CA ILE A 325 -13.00 6.39 23.28
C ILE A 325 -13.45 4.94 23.18
N ALA A 326 -12.87 4.24 22.21
CA ALA A 326 -12.97 2.81 22.02
C ALA A 326 -11.63 2.20 22.44
N PHE A 327 -11.53 1.81 23.71
CA PHE A 327 -10.27 1.31 24.26
C PHE A 327 -9.74 0.13 23.45
N ALA A 328 -8.54 0.27 22.87
CA ALA A 328 -7.97 -0.73 21.97
C ALA A 328 -7.83 -2.14 22.59
N ASP A 329 -7.71 -2.23 23.91
CA ASP A 329 -7.58 -3.46 24.68
C ASP A 329 -8.91 -4.03 25.18
N LYS A 330 -10.04 -3.34 24.95
CA LYS A 330 -11.37 -3.71 25.51
C LYS A 330 -12.54 -3.56 24.54
N ASN A 331 -12.31 -3.08 23.33
CA ASN A 331 -13.37 -2.76 22.37
C ASN A 331 -13.01 -3.28 20.97
N SER A 332 -13.97 -3.88 20.28
CA SER A 332 -13.80 -4.46 18.93
C SER A 332 -13.85 -3.44 17.79
N PHE A 333 -14.10 -2.16 18.08
CA PHE A 333 -14.30 -1.12 17.06
C PHE A 333 -13.20 -1.10 15.98
N GLN A 334 -11.93 -1.26 16.36
CA GLN A 334 -10.83 -1.32 15.40
C GLN A 334 -10.98 -2.48 14.41
N ASP A 335 -11.31 -3.68 14.90
CA ASP A 335 -11.46 -4.86 14.07
C ASP A 335 -12.73 -4.77 13.22
N ASP A 336 -13.84 -4.33 13.82
CA ASP A 336 -15.14 -4.22 13.19
C ASP A 336 -15.13 -3.21 12.03
N TYR A 337 -14.42 -2.09 12.19
CA TYR A 337 -14.28 -1.02 11.18
C TYR A 337 -13.02 -1.17 10.32
N GLY A 338 -12.25 -2.25 10.49
CA GLY A 338 -11.08 -2.55 9.66
C GLY A 338 -9.94 -1.52 9.77
N ILE A 339 -9.72 -1.01 10.98
CA ILE A 339 -8.76 0.05 11.29
C ILE A 339 -7.37 -0.56 11.45
N MET A 340 -6.58 -0.50 10.37
CA MET A 340 -5.20 -1.01 10.34
C MET A 340 -4.15 0.09 10.52
N GLY A 341 -4.58 1.36 10.50
CA GLY A 341 -3.76 2.55 10.69
C GLY A 341 -4.65 3.75 10.96
N ILE A 342 -4.06 4.84 11.45
CA ILE A 342 -4.76 6.12 11.70
C ILE A 342 -3.88 7.30 11.21
N PRO A 343 -4.46 8.44 10.81
CA PRO A 343 -5.89 8.80 10.89
C PRO A 343 -6.77 8.03 9.90
N MET A 344 -8.03 7.81 10.28
CA MET A 344 -9.07 7.20 9.43
C MET A 344 -10.38 7.96 9.60
N TYR A 345 -11.16 8.05 8.52
CA TYR A 345 -12.39 8.82 8.50
C TYR A 345 -13.53 8.01 7.88
N TYR A 346 -14.71 8.05 8.52
CA TYR A 346 -15.91 7.34 8.10
C TYR A 346 -17.10 8.31 8.02
N ILE A 347 -18.01 8.05 7.09
CA ILE A 347 -19.29 8.76 6.99
C ILE A 347 -20.41 7.73 6.95
N ILE A 348 -21.29 7.79 7.94
CA ILE A 348 -22.46 6.91 8.10
C ILE A 348 -23.71 7.75 7.83
N GLY A 349 -24.63 7.21 7.05
CA GLY A 349 -25.90 7.82 6.69
C GLY A 349 -26.93 7.76 7.81
N LYS A 350 -28.04 8.49 7.62
CA LYS A 350 -29.17 8.59 8.57
C LYS A 350 -29.81 7.24 8.89
N ASP A 351 -29.72 6.29 7.98
CA ASP A 351 -30.24 4.94 8.10
C ASP A 351 -29.28 3.96 8.82
N GLY A 352 -28.04 4.38 9.09
CA GLY A 352 -27.03 3.54 9.72
C GLY A 352 -26.04 2.86 8.79
N LYS A 353 -26.13 3.12 7.49
CA LYS A 353 -25.25 2.49 6.50
C LYS A 353 -24.08 3.39 6.16
N PHE A 354 -22.96 2.81 5.75
CA PHE A 354 -21.86 3.62 5.23
C PHE A 354 -22.31 4.41 4.00
N LEU A 355 -22.04 5.71 4.00
CA LEU A 355 -21.95 6.50 2.77
C LEU A 355 -20.52 6.40 2.22
N TYR A 356 -19.53 6.46 3.12
CA TYR A 356 -18.12 6.28 2.81
C TYR A 356 -17.40 5.60 3.99
N SER A 357 -16.51 4.66 3.68
CA SER A 357 -15.74 3.89 4.67
C SER A 357 -14.22 4.02 4.53
N ASP A 358 -13.79 4.93 3.65
CA ASP A 358 -12.40 5.25 3.37
C ASP A 358 -12.35 6.69 2.84
N VAL A 359 -12.54 7.65 3.74
CA VAL A 359 -12.58 9.07 3.38
C VAL A 359 -11.17 9.65 3.50
N PRO A 360 -10.69 10.41 2.50
CA PRO A 360 -9.46 11.19 2.61
C PRO A 360 -9.45 12.07 3.86
N GLY A 361 -8.26 12.42 4.34
CA GLY A 361 -8.13 13.31 5.49
C GLY A 361 -8.47 14.77 5.15
N PRO A 362 -8.79 15.60 6.17
CA PRO A 362 -8.97 17.05 6.01
C PRO A 362 -7.83 17.71 5.23
N GLY A 363 -8.15 18.45 4.16
CA GLY A 363 -7.19 19.06 3.23
C GLY A 363 -6.73 18.16 2.08
N ASP A 364 -7.17 16.90 2.03
CA ASP A 364 -6.85 15.92 0.98
C ASP A 364 -8.11 15.44 0.22
N GLY A 365 -9.22 16.18 0.27
CA GLY A 365 -10.50 15.84 -0.38
C GLY A 365 -11.68 15.60 0.58
N PHE A 366 -11.45 15.68 1.89
CA PHE A 366 -12.47 15.45 2.92
C PHE A 366 -13.60 16.49 2.85
N GLU A 367 -13.25 17.76 2.73
CA GLU A 367 -14.18 18.89 2.70
C GLU A 367 -15.18 18.75 1.55
N GLU A 368 -14.71 18.37 0.36
CA GLU A 368 -15.53 18.17 -0.82
C GLU A 368 -16.54 17.03 -0.61
N ILE A 369 -16.12 15.92 0.01
CA ILE A 369 -17.00 14.79 0.30
C ILE A 369 -18.05 15.17 1.35
N VAL A 370 -17.65 15.87 2.42
CA VAL A 370 -18.58 16.34 3.45
C VAL A 370 -19.58 17.33 2.85
N ASP A 371 -19.12 18.27 2.03
CA ASP A 371 -19.97 19.23 1.32
C ASP A 371 -20.93 18.52 0.35
N GLU A 372 -20.51 17.46 -0.34
CA GLU A 372 -21.38 16.68 -1.20
C GLU A 372 -22.46 15.93 -0.42
N VAL A 373 -22.07 15.29 0.69
CA VAL A 373 -22.98 14.50 1.53
C VAL A 373 -24.00 15.38 2.25
N LEU A 374 -23.59 16.57 2.68
CA LEU A 374 -24.44 17.51 3.39
C LEU A 374 -25.14 18.51 2.45
N GLY A 375 -24.69 18.68 1.21
CA GLY A 375 -25.31 19.58 0.23
C GLY A 375 -26.59 19.04 -0.40
N LYS A 376 -26.88 17.74 -0.22
CA LYS A 376 -28.12 17.06 -0.58
C LYS A 376 -29.11 17.11 0.58
#